data_AF-A0A7V0S139-F1
#
_entry.id   AF-A0A7V0S139-F1
#
_cell.length_a   1.000
_cell.length_b   1.000
_cell.length_c   1.000
_cell.angle_alpha   90.00
_cell.angle_beta   90.00
_cell.angle_gamma   90.00
#
_symmetry.space_group_name_H-M   'P 1'
#
loop_
_entity.id
_entity.type
_entity.pdbx_description
1 polymer ?
#
loop_
_entity_poly.entity_id
_entity_poly.type
_entity_poly.pdbx_seq_one_letter_code
_entity_poly.pdbx_strand_id
1 'polypeptide(L)' 'MYDILELNKKLLPELKEVAKGMNIKRIESLRKQDLIYKILDQQAIDAAAIQDKKSKPKDSDKRGKKPERTK' A
#
# COMPACT_ATOMS: atom_id res chain seq x y z
N MET A 1 -4.83 9.39 5.90
CA MET A 1 -3.49 9.70 5.34
C MET A 1 -2.88 10.75 6.24
N TYR A 2 -1.62 10.60 6.61
CA TYR A 2 -0.94 11.52 7.55
C TYR A 2 -0.13 12.53 6.73
N ASP A 3 -0.01 13.75 7.24
CA ASP A 3 0.86 14.79 6.69
C ASP A 3 2.26 14.73 7.36
N ILE A 4 3.30 15.11 6.63
CA ILE A 4 4.66 15.36 7.15
C ILE A 4 4.65 16.24 8.42
N LEU A 5 3.79 17.26 8.53
CA LEU A 5 3.68 18.11 9.72
C LEU A 5 3.06 17.38 10.90
N GLU A 6 2.06 16.53 10.67
CA GLU A 6 1.43 15.71 11.71
C GLU A 6 2.40 14.66 12.24
N LEU A 7 3.13 13.99 11.34
CA LEU A 7 4.13 12.99 11.69
C LEU A 7 5.31 13.61 12.45
N ASN A 8 5.71 14.84 12.11
CA ASN A 8 6.78 15.54 12.84
C ASN A 8 6.37 15.92 14.28
N LYS A 9 5.08 16.20 14.54
CA LYS A 9 4.57 16.49 15.89
C LYS A 9 4.49 15.26 16.79
N LYS A 10 4.39 14.07 16.21
CA LYS A 10 4.32 12.80 16.96
C LYS A 10 5.65 12.43 17.61
N LEU A 11 5.57 11.71 18.72
CA LEU A 11 6.72 11.11 19.39
C LEU A 11 7.19 9.85 18.64
N LEU A 12 8.47 9.50 18.79
CA LEU A 12 9.03 8.27 18.22
C LEU A 12 8.23 7.00 18.56
N PRO A 13 7.79 6.75 19.81
CA PRO A 13 6.92 5.61 20.12
C PRO A 13 5.59 5.64 19.37
N GLU A 14 4.95 6.80 19.24
CA GLU A 14 3.69 6.93 18.49
C GLU A 14 3.89 6.63 16.99
N LEU A 15 5.01 7.09 16.41
CA LEU A 15 5.37 6.78 15.03
C LEU A 15 5.63 5.29 14.85
N LYS A 16 6.22 4.61 15.85
CA LYS A 16 6.43 3.15 15.81
C LYS A 16 5.09 2.40 15.80
N GLU A 17 4.13 2.83 16.61
CA GLU A 17 2.78 2.23 16.62
C GLU A 17 2.07 2.42 15.26
N VAL A 18 2.16 3.62 14.67
CA VAL A 18 1.63 3.87 13.32
C VAL A 18 2.29 2.95 12.29
N ALA A 19 3.62 2.89 12.28
CA ALA A 19 4.38 2.08 11.33
C ALA A 19 4.09 0.57 11.49
N LYS A 20 3.86 0.11 12.72
CA LYS A 20 3.43 -1.26 13.03
C LYS A 20 2.04 -1.55 12.47
N GLY A 21 1.09 -0.62 12.61
CA GLY A 21 -0.23 -0.72 12.01
C GLY A 21 -0.21 -0.79 10.47
N MET A 22 0.84 -0.24 9.85
CA MET A 22 1.07 -0.29 8.40
C MET A 22 2.00 -1.45 7.96
N ASN A 23 2.33 -2.40 8.86
CA ASN A 23 3.22 -3.54 8.58
C ASN A 23 4.63 -3.16 8.08
N ILE A 24 5.13 -1.98 8.42
CA ILE A 24 6.49 -1.57 8.10
C ILE A 24 7.47 -2.38 8.96
N LYS A 25 8.45 -3.04 8.33
CA LYS A 25 9.42 -3.90 9.02
C LYS A 25 10.61 -3.08 9.56
N ARG A 26 11.28 -3.62 10.58
CA ARG A 26 12.51 -3.07 11.19
C ARG A 26 12.36 -1.65 11.76
N ILE A 27 11.16 -1.31 12.25
CA ILE A 27 10.86 0.02 12.81
C ILE A 27 11.64 0.33 14.11
N GLU A 28 12.15 -0.69 14.79
CA GLU A 28 12.84 -0.52 16.07
C GLU A 28 14.20 0.18 15.93
N SER A 29 14.91 -0.07 14.82
CA SER A 29 16.22 0.50 14.52
C SER A 29 16.17 1.85 13.79
N LEU A 30 14.98 2.31 13.40
CA LEU A 30 14.83 3.53 12.62
C LEU A 30 14.78 4.77 13.53
N ARG A 31 15.44 5.84 13.07
CA ARG A 31 15.33 7.15 13.70
C ARG A 31 14.02 7.81 13.32
N LYS A 32 13.65 8.87 14.04
CA LYS A 32 12.38 9.57 13.86
C LYS A 32 12.15 9.97 12.39
N GLN A 33 13.11 10.65 11.77
CA GLN A 33 12.99 11.09 10.38
C GLN A 33 12.85 9.90 9.40
N ASP A 34 13.65 8.86 9.55
CA ASP A 34 13.57 7.67 8.69
C ASP A 34 12.20 6.98 8.79
N LEU A 35 11.63 6.95 10.01
CA LEU A 35 10.33 6.37 10.28
C LEU A 35 9.21 7.20 9.63
N ILE A 36 9.31 8.53 9.70
CA ILE A 36 8.38 9.46 9.04
C ILE A 36 8.39 9.23 7.52
N TYR A 37 9.57 9.17 6.90
CA TYR A 37 9.67 8.93 5.46
C TYR A 37 9.09 7.57 5.06
N LYS A 38 9.40 6.51 5.81
CA LYS A 38 8.83 5.18 5.52
C LYS A 38 7.31 5.12 5.65
N ILE A 39 6.73 5.85 6.60
CA ILE A 39 5.27 5.93 6.74
C ILE A 39 4.66 6.61 5.51
N LEU A 40 5.25 7.72 5.04
CA LEU A 40 4.77 8.42 3.85
C LEU A 40 4.90 7.56 2.58
N ASP A 41 6.03 6.85 2.43
CA ASP A 41 6.23 5.91 1.31
C ASP A 41 5.16 4.81 1.33
N GLN A 42 4.89 4.21 2.50
CA GLN A 42 3.87 3.17 2.62
C GLN A 42 2.47 3.70 2.29
N GLN A 43 2.14 4.93 2.70
CA GLN A 43 0.88 5.57 2.34
C GLN A 43 0.75 5.78 0.83
N ALA A 44 1.83 6.15 0.15
CA ALA A 44 1.85 6.30 -1.30
C ALA A 44 1.62 4.95 -2.02
N ILE A 45 2.26 3.87 -1.54
CA ILE A 45 2.08 2.51 -2.07
C ILE A 45 0.64 2.04 -1.88
N ASP A 46 0.08 2.20 -0.68
CA ASP A 46 -1.28 1.77 -0.37
C ASP A 46 -2.31 2.56 -1.21
N ALA A 47 -2.10 3.86 -1.39
CA ALA A 47 -2.93 4.71 -2.23
C ALA A 47 -2.88 4.27 -3.71
N ALA A 48 -1.68 4.00 -4.23
CA ALA A 48 -1.49 3.50 -5.59
C ALA A 48 -2.17 2.13 -5.80
N ALA A 49 -2.06 1.23 -4.83
CA ALA A 49 -2.71 -0.08 -4.88
C ALA A 49 -4.24 0.00 -4.91
N ILE A 50 -4.83 1.00 -4.26
CA ILE A 50 -6.28 1.25 -4.32
C ILE A 50 -6.69 1.79 -5.69
N GLN A 51 -5.88 2.65 -6.30
CA GLN A 51 -6.15 3.20 -7.63
C GLN A 51 -6.04 2.15 -8.74
N ASP A 52 -5.06 1.25 -8.67
CA ASP A 52 -4.88 0.18 -9.66
C ASP A 52 -6.08 -0.79 -9.70
N LYS A 53 -6.69 -1.07 -8.53
CA LYS A 53 -7.91 -1.87 -8.43
C LYS A 53 -9.15 -1.22 -9.06
N LYS A 54 -9.15 0.10 -9.27
CA LYS A 54 -10.26 0.82 -9.90
C LYS A 54 -10.15 0.88 -11.42
N SER A 55 -8.98 0.54 -11.97
CA SER A 55 -8.65 0.66 -13.40
C SER A 55 -8.58 -0.67 -14.14
N LYS A 56 -8.83 -1.81 -13.50
CA LYS A 56 -9.10 -3.07 -14.22
C LYS A 56 -10.59 -3.15 -14.55
N PRO A 57 -11.04 -2.84 -15.79
CA PRO A 57 -12.29 -3.41 -16.24
C PRO A 57 -12.14 -4.93 -16.12
N LYS A 58 -13.06 -5.54 -15.38
CA LYS A 58 -13.26 -6.99 -15.40
C LYS A 58 -13.76 -7.38 -16.78
N ASP A 59 -12.90 -7.36 -17.79
CA ASP A 59 -13.15 -8.07 -19.05
C ASP A 59 -12.75 -9.53 -18.84
N SER A 60 -13.59 -10.22 -18.09
CA SER A 60 -13.52 -11.66 -17.92
C SER A 60 -14.94 -12.20 -17.92
N ASP A 61 -15.70 -11.86 -18.97
CA ASP A 61 -16.89 -12.59 -19.33
C ASP A 61 -17.18 -12.45 -20.84
N LYS A 62 -17.15 -13.60 -21.53
CA LYS A 62 -17.75 -13.94 -22.84
C LYS A 62 -16.85 -13.97 -24.09
N ARG A 63 -16.66 -15.23 -24.52
CA ARG A 63 -16.71 -15.79 -25.90
C ARG A 63 -15.39 -16.32 -26.43
N GLY A 64 -15.17 -17.60 -26.12
CA GLY A 64 -14.30 -18.50 -26.89
C GLY A 64 -14.74 -19.96 -26.76
N LYS A 65 -16.06 -20.23 -26.75
CA LYS A 65 -16.55 -21.60 -26.93
C LYS A 65 -16.60 -21.92 -28.43
N LYS A 66 -16.06 -23.10 -28.75
CA LYS A 66 -16.25 -24.00 -29.92
C LYS A 66 -15.25 -23.90 -31.10
N PRO A 67 -15.04 -24.99 -31.86
CA PRO A 67 -15.54 -26.37 -31.66
C PRO A 67 -14.46 -27.48 -31.73
N GLU A 68 -14.84 -28.59 -31.10
CA GLU A 68 -14.49 -29.97 -31.41
C GLU A 68 -14.17 -30.21 -32.90
N ARG A 69 -13.01 -30.83 -33.18
CA ARG A 69 -12.74 -31.51 -34.45
C ARG A 69 -12.36 -32.95 -34.17
N THR A 70 -13.37 -33.79 -34.24
CA THR A 70 -13.30 -35.21 -34.56
C THR A 70 -12.99 -35.34 -36.07
N LYS A 71 -11.84 -35.90 -36.41
CA LYS A 71 -11.66 -36.91 -37.48
C LYS A 71 -10.24 -37.43 -37.50
#